data_AF-A0A1F2RRZ8-F1
#
_entry.id   AF-A0A1F2RRZ8-F1
#
_cell.length_a   1.000
_cell.length_b   1.000
_cell.length_c   1.000
_cell.angle_alpha   90.00
_cell.angle_beta   90.00
_cell.angle_gamma   90.00
#
_symmetry.space_group_name_H-M   'P 1'
#
loop_
_entity.id
_entity.type
_entity.pdbx_description
1 polymer ?
#
loop_
_entity_poly.entity_id
_entity_poly.type
_entity_poly.pdbx_seq_one_letter_code
_entity_poly.pdbx_strand_id
1 'polypeptide(L)'
;MGRGVHGRRIGHSPGLLWRFYQLLRGQEQVLVRPAAELPLILISYAKGDEEGVRRFRESLDAVWTTLPPSFRQRYAGTLQGAPPLVVVLLRRHNICACLGHHHPSGTESRLTRKLRDLSGVRTGELDLAFEAIREWEPLPLSNLALPPEAGTKEMSSFRWQLALLAVFLHELHHLVSPEEPEPAVRGRSQKFYTDALSHFVFERFGVEFGLRQGTGTLPPVVQNR
;
A
#
# COMPACT_ATOMS: atom_id res chain seq x y z
N MET A 1 -27.32 -5.14 -36.08
CA MET A 1 -26.51 -6.26 -35.55
C MET A 1 -25.04 -5.85 -35.58
N GLY A 2 -24.51 -5.31 -34.49
CA GLY A 2 -23.08 -4.97 -34.37
C GLY A 2 -22.47 -5.81 -33.24
N ARG A 3 -21.58 -6.74 -33.57
CA ARG A 3 -20.87 -7.54 -32.57
C ARG A 3 -19.62 -6.77 -32.12
N GLY A 4 -19.57 -6.49 -30.82
CA GLY A 4 -18.45 -5.84 -30.16
C GLY A 4 -17.18 -6.68 -30.20
N VAL A 5 -16.06 -6.03 -30.49
CA VAL A 5 -14.73 -6.59 -30.36
C VAL A 5 -14.29 -6.43 -28.91
N HIS A 6 -14.35 -7.51 -28.14
CA HIS A 6 -13.70 -7.60 -26.84
C HIS A 6 -12.19 -7.73 -27.04
N GLY A 7 -11.46 -6.62 -26.84
CA GLY A 7 -10.01 -6.63 -26.73
C GLY A 7 -9.56 -7.35 -25.47
N ARG A 8 -9.34 -8.66 -25.56
CA ARG A 8 -8.57 -9.42 -24.57
C ARG A 8 -7.13 -8.90 -24.59
N ARG A 9 -6.71 -8.18 -23.54
CA ARG A 9 -5.29 -7.91 -23.30
C ARG A 9 -4.60 -9.24 -22.97
N ILE A 10 -3.82 -9.74 -23.91
CA ILE A 10 -2.92 -10.88 -23.71
C ILE A 10 -1.77 -10.33 -22.86
N GLY A 11 -1.76 -10.66 -21.57
CA GLY A 11 -0.61 -10.39 -20.70
C GLY A 11 0.56 -11.24 -21.17
N HIS A 12 1.61 -10.61 -21.70
CA HIS A 12 2.85 -11.30 -22.00
C HIS A 12 3.46 -11.83 -20.68
N SER A 13 3.61 -13.14 -20.58
CA SER A 13 4.40 -13.76 -19.51
C SER A 13 5.80 -13.12 -19.51
N PRO A 14 6.30 -12.60 -18.38
CA PRO A 14 7.63 -12.02 -18.34
C PRO A 14 8.64 -13.06 -18.82
N GLY A 15 9.39 -12.71 -19.88
CA GLY A 15 10.28 -13.64 -20.57
C GLY A 15 11.34 -14.25 -19.66
N LEU A 16 11.85 -15.42 -20.01
CA LEU A 16 12.92 -16.11 -19.28
C LEU A 16 14.14 -15.22 -19.02
N LEU A 17 14.43 -14.29 -19.93
CA LEU A 17 15.47 -13.26 -19.79
C LEU A 17 15.23 -12.33 -18.61
N TRP A 18 13.98 -11.93 -18.34
CA TRP A 18 13.65 -11.09 -17.19
C TRP A 18 13.86 -11.84 -15.87
N ARG A 19 13.50 -13.13 -15.83
CA ARG A 19 13.75 -13.99 -14.66
C ARG A 19 15.26 -14.19 -14.42
N PHE A 20 16.03 -14.40 -15.49
CA PHE A 20 17.48 -14.51 -15.43
C PHE A 20 18.14 -13.20 -14.98
N TYR A 21 17.68 -12.06 -15.50
CA TYR A 21 18.11 -10.72 -15.09
C TYR A 21 17.83 -10.46 -13.60
N GLN A 22 16.65 -10.80 -13.11
CA GLN A 22 16.33 -10.70 -11.68
C GLN A 22 17.22 -11.61 -10.82
N LEU A 23 17.54 -12.82 -11.31
CA LEU A 23 18.45 -13.73 -10.63
C LEU A 23 19.86 -13.15 -10.52
N LEU A 24 20.35 -12.52 -11.60
CA LEU A 24 21.66 -11.87 -11.66
C LEU A 24 21.77 -10.62 -10.80
N ARG A 25 20.71 -9.79 -10.68
CA ARG A 25 20.72 -8.62 -9.80
C ARG A 25 20.95 -9.00 -8.34
N GLY A 26 20.59 -10.21 -7.94
CA GLY A 26 20.62 -10.63 -6.54
C GLY A 26 19.49 -10.00 -5.73
N GLN A 27 19.35 -10.50 -4.50
CA GLN A 27 18.33 -10.07 -3.54
C GLN A 27 19.00 -9.47 -2.32
N GLU A 28 18.35 -8.46 -1.74
CA GLU A 28 18.70 -7.87 -0.46
C GLU A 28 17.52 -7.96 0.49
N GLN A 29 17.83 -7.92 1.79
CA GLN A 29 16.85 -8.05 2.85
C GLN A 29 17.11 -6.98 3.90
N VAL A 30 16.04 -6.33 4.37
CA VAL A 30 16.11 -5.40 5.49
C VAL A 30 15.01 -5.70 6.50
N LEU A 31 15.41 -5.86 7.75
CA LEU A 31 14.47 -6.00 8.86
C LEU A 31 14.07 -4.61 9.35
N VAL A 32 12.77 -4.37 9.38
CA VAL A 32 12.14 -3.14 9.84
C VAL A 32 11.39 -3.45 11.13
N ARG A 33 11.63 -2.62 12.14
CA ARG A 33 10.89 -2.63 13.40
C ARG A 33 9.96 -1.42 13.40
N PRO A 34 8.73 -1.58 12.90
CA PRO A 34 7.81 -0.46 12.80
C PRO A 34 7.28 -0.02 14.16
N ALA A 35 6.32 0.91 14.16
CA ALA A 35 5.52 1.23 15.34
C ALA A 35 4.99 -0.05 16.02
N ALA A 36 4.89 -0.04 17.35
CA ALA A 36 4.62 -1.23 18.16
C ALA A 36 3.33 -2.00 17.82
N GLU A 37 2.39 -1.34 17.12
CA GLU A 37 1.12 -1.93 16.67
C GLU A 37 1.28 -2.79 15.41
N LEU A 38 2.34 -2.58 14.63
CA LEU A 38 2.61 -3.30 13.40
C LEU A 38 3.54 -4.49 13.66
N PRO A 39 3.41 -5.59 12.88
CA PRO A 39 4.30 -6.74 13.03
C PRO A 39 5.72 -6.40 12.59
N LEU A 40 6.70 -7.19 13.03
CA LEU A 40 8.06 -7.09 12.49
C LEU A 40 8.02 -7.39 10.99
N ILE A 41 8.67 -6.55 10.18
CA ILE A 41 8.63 -6.67 8.72
C ILE A 41 10.02 -7.00 8.20
N LEU A 42 10.17 -8.12 7.49
CA LEU A 42 11.36 -8.40 6.69
C LEU A 42 11.07 -8.09 5.23
N ILE A 43 11.66 -7.02 4.70
CA ILE A 43 11.50 -6.65 3.29
C ILE A 43 12.58 -7.36 2.47
N SER A 44 12.16 -8.17 1.50
CA SER A 44 13.04 -8.79 0.50
C SER A 44 12.85 -8.09 -0.85
N TYR A 45 13.92 -7.60 -1.46
CA TYR A 45 13.86 -6.80 -2.68
C TYR A 45 15.06 -7.10 -3.60
N ALA A 46 14.97 -6.69 -4.87
CA ALA A 46 16.10 -6.82 -5.81
C ALA A 46 17.09 -5.66 -5.63
N LYS A 47 18.40 -5.92 -5.72
CA LYS A 47 19.44 -4.86 -5.63
C LYS A 47 19.20 -3.74 -6.63
N GLY A 48 19.26 -2.48 -6.21
CA GLY A 48 18.96 -1.30 -7.04
C GLY A 48 17.50 -0.85 -6.98
N ASP A 49 16.68 -1.42 -6.10
CA ASP A 49 15.29 -1.02 -5.84
C ASP A 49 15.13 -0.37 -4.45
N GLU A 50 16.19 0.24 -3.92
CA GLU A 50 16.28 0.82 -2.57
C GLU A 50 15.27 1.94 -2.35
N GLU A 51 14.90 2.66 -3.41
CA GLU A 51 13.87 3.71 -3.31
C GLU A 51 12.51 3.11 -2.90
N GLY A 52 12.11 1.99 -3.50
CA GLY A 52 10.86 1.32 -3.13
C GLY A 52 10.88 0.89 -1.66
N VAL A 53 12.01 0.36 -1.20
CA VAL A 53 12.23 -0.05 0.19
C VAL A 53 12.15 1.15 1.14
N ARG A 54 12.83 2.25 0.80
CA ARG A 54 12.82 3.48 1.58
C ARG A 54 11.41 4.03 1.73
N ARG A 55 10.65 4.09 0.63
CA ARG A 55 9.25 4.54 0.65
C ARG A 55 8.37 3.64 1.48
N PHE A 56 8.52 2.33 1.35
CA PHE A 56 7.72 1.40 2.13
C PHE A 56 8.04 1.51 3.63
N ARG A 57 9.32 1.64 4.00
CA ARG A 57 9.73 1.92 5.39
C ARG A 57 9.13 3.20 5.94
N GLU A 58 9.21 4.30 5.19
CA GLU A 58 8.59 5.57 5.56
C GLU A 58 7.06 5.44 5.72
N SER A 59 6.43 4.56 4.95
CA SER A 59 4.99 4.28 5.06
C SER A 59 4.64 3.60 6.38
N LEU A 60 5.45 2.63 6.80
CA LEU A 60 5.25 1.88 8.05
C LEU A 60 5.60 2.68 9.30
N ASP A 61 6.60 3.56 9.22
CA ASP A 61 7.06 4.37 10.36
C ASP A 61 6.38 5.74 10.36
N ALA A 62 6.73 6.61 9.40
CA ALA A 62 6.34 8.00 9.42
C ALA A 62 4.85 8.20 9.09
N VAL A 63 4.34 7.54 8.06
CA VAL A 63 2.92 7.71 7.68
C VAL A 63 2.01 7.07 8.72
N TRP A 64 2.26 5.81 9.11
CA TRP A 64 1.42 5.16 10.12
C TRP A 64 1.34 5.97 11.42
N THR A 65 2.47 6.46 11.94
CA THR A 65 2.49 7.18 13.23
C THR A 65 1.89 8.58 13.18
N THR A 66 1.91 9.25 12.01
CA THR A 66 1.29 10.57 11.83
C THR A 66 -0.21 10.51 11.67
N LEU A 67 -0.78 9.35 11.30
CA LEU A 67 -2.22 9.19 11.20
C LEU A 67 -2.90 9.28 12.58
N PRO A 68 -4.06 9.97 12.67
CA PRO A 68 -4.83 10.01 13.91
C PRO A 68 -5.17 8.61 14.42
N PRO A 69 -5.22 8.39 15.75
CA PRO A 69 -5.46 7.07 16.34
C PRO A 69 -6.73 6.39 15.81
N SER A 70 -7.77 7.16 15.48
CA SER A 70 -9.03 6.66 14.93
C SER A 70 -8.87 5.94 13.59
N PHE A 71 -7.87 6.29 12.77
CA PHE A 71 -7.56 5.58 11.53
C PHE A 71 -6.89 4.24 11.82
N ARG A 72 -5.92 4.25 12.74
CA ARG A 72 -5.17 3.05 13.14
C ARG A 72 -6.05 2.02 13.83
N GLN A 73 -6.99 2.48 14.66
CA GLN A 73 -7.98 1.64 15.33
C GLN A 73 -8.85 0.81 14.37
N ARG A 74 -9.08 1.29 13.13
CA ARG A 74 -9.85 0.53 12.11
C ARG A 74 -9.20 -0.81 11.77
N TYR A 75 -7.89 -0.92 11.97
CA TYR A 75 -7.11 -2.13 11.72
C TYR A 75 -6.69 -2.87 13.00
N ALA A 76 -7.06 -2.39 14.19
CA ALA A 76 -6.62 -2.98 15.45
C ALA A 76 -6.92 -4.49 15.54
N GLY A 77 -8.12 -4.91 15.12
CA GLY A 77 -8.48 -6.34 15.07
C GLY A 77 -7.63 -7.15 14.11
N THR A 78 -7.36 -6.62 12.91
CA THR A 78 -6.47 -7.25 11.91
C THR A 78 -5.04 -7.36 12.46
N LEU A 79 -4.52 -6.28 13.06
CA LEU A 79 -3.17 -6.24 13.61
C LEU A 79 -2.99 -7.19 14.81
N GLN A 80 -4.03 -7.36 15.63
CA GLN A 80 -4.02 -8.32 16.72
C GLN A 80 -3.96 -9.78 16.23
N GLY A 81 -4.60 -10.08 15.08
CA GLY A 81 -4.56 -11.40 14.46
C GLY A 81 -3.29 -11.69 13.65
N ALA A 82 -2.58 -10.64 13.24
CA ALA A 82 -1.41 -10.72 12.35
C ALA A 82 -0.30 -11.64 12.91
N PRO A 83 0.46 -12.33 12.03
CA PRO A 83 1.70 -12.97 12.43
C PRO A 83 2.69 -11.93 13.01
N PRO A 84 3.43 -12.23 14.08
CA PRO A 84 4.40 -11.31 14.68
C PRO A 84 5.55 -10.95 13.73
N LEU A 85 5.81 -11.79 12.73
CA LEU A 85 6.77 -11.54 11.65
C LEU A 85 6.07 -11.68 10.29
N VAL A 86 6.22 -10.68 9.43
CA VAL A 86 5.73 -10.70 8.05
C VAL A 86 6.88 -10.45 7.09
N VAL A 87 7.05 -11.35 6.13
CA VAL A 87 7.99 -11.21 5.02
C VAL A 87 7.28 -10.50 3.87
N VAL A 88 7.82 -9.39 3.40
CA VAL A 88 7.29 -8.64 2.26
C VAL A 88 8.24 -8.79 1.08
N LEU A 89 7.78 -9.47 0.03
CA LEU A 89 8.45 -9.52 -1.26
C LEU A 89 8.14 -8.23 -2.01
N LEU A 90 9.04 -7.26 -1.94
CA LEU A 90 8.86 -5.96 -2.55
C LEU A 90 9.43 -5.98 -3.98
N ARG A 91 8.55 -5.78 -4.96
CA ARG A 91 8.88 -5.87 -6.39
C ARG A 91 8.37 -4.63 -7.11
N ARG A 92 9.00 -4.26 -8.22
CA ARG A 92 8.48 -3.20 -9.08
C ARG A 92 7.07 -3.53 -9.59
N HIS A 93 6.96 -4.72 -10.17
CA HIS A 93 5.76 -5.32 -10.71
C HIS A 93 5.75 -6.80 -10.35
N ASN A 94 4.57 -7.35 -10.08
CA ASN A 94 4.39 -8.77 -9.81
C ASN A 94 3.85 -9.51 -11.03
N ILE A 95 3.92 -10.84 -10.97
CA ILE A 95 3.59 -11.72 -12.10
C ILE A 95 2.08 -11.77 -12.33
N CYS A 96 1.28 -11.61 -11.26
CA CYS A 96 -0.19 -11.54 -11.32
C CYS A 96 -0.73 -10.22 -11.89
N ALA A 97 0.13 -9.21 -12.11
CA ALA A 97 -0.27 -7.83 -12.43
C ALA A 97 -1.25 -7.22 -11.41
N CYS A 98 -1.17 -7.67 -10.16
CA CYS A 98 -1.94 -7.17 -9.02
C CYS A 98 -1.12 -6.12 -8.22
N LEU A 99 -1.72 -5.34 -7.33
CA LEU A 99 -0.96 -4.35 -6.53
C LEU A 99 -0.22 -5.03 -5.37
N GLY A 100 -0.83 -6.07 -4.82
CA GLY A 100 -0.25 -6.98 -3.88
C GLY A 100 -1.03 -8.29 -3.87
N HIS A 101 -0.51 -9.27 -3.14
CA HIS A 101 -1.25 -10.44 -2.71
C HIS A 101 -0.58 -11.05 -1.49
N HIS A 102 -1.36 -11.62 -0.58
CA HIS A 102 -0.84 -12.51 0.45
C HIS A 102 -0.52 -13.90 -0.13
N HIS A 103 0.42 -14.61 0.48
CA HIS A 103 0.70 -16.01 0.18
C HIS A 103 0.09 -16.91 1.27
N PRO A 104 -0.88 -17.77 0.92
CA PRO A 104 -1.42 -18.77 1.84
C PRO A 104 -0.34 -19.69 2.43
N SER A 105 -0.68 -20.32 3.56
CA SER A 105 0.17 -21.33 4.17
C SER A 105 0.46 -22.48 3.20
N GLY A 106 1.74 -22.78 3.00
CA GLY A 106 2.22 -23.79 2.05
C GLY A 106 2.68 -23.22 0.71
N THR A 107 2.27 -22.01 0.32
CA THR A 107 2.69 -21.37 -0.93
C THR A 107 3.80 -20.35 -0.75
N GLU A 108 4.27 -20.13 0.49
CA GLU A 108 5.26 -19.09 0.77
C GLU A 108 6.65 -19.43 0.21
N SER A 109 7.54 -18.46 0.19
CA SER A 109 8.92 -18.65 -0.24
C SER A 109 9.71 -19.53 0.73
N ARG A 110 10.85 -20.03 0.25
CA ARG A 110 11.82 -20.77 1.09
C ARG A 110 12.32 -19.92 2.26
N LEU A 111 12.43 -18.60 2.08
CA LEU A 111 12.85 -17.67 3.13
C LEU A 111 11.84 -17.67 4.29
N THR A 112 10.55 -17.50 3.98
CA THR A 112 9.48 -17.46 4.98
C THR A 112 9.36 -18.78 5.73
N ARG A 113 9.42 -19.92 5.04
CA ARG A 113 9.45 -21.23 5.70
C ARG A 113 10.65 -21.37 6.64
N LYS A 114 11.85 -21.08 6.15
CA LYS A 114 13.07 -21.15 6.96
C LYS A 114 13.02 -20.25 8.20
N LEU A 115 12.48 -19.03 8.08
CA LEU A 115 12.33 -18.12 9.21
C LEU A 115 11.36 -18.68 10.24
N ARG A 116 10.21 -19.21 9.80
CA ARG A 116 9.25 -19.87 10.68
C ARG A 116 9.88 -21.05 11.42
N ASP A 117 10.61 -21.90 10.71
CA ASP A 117 11.24 -23.10 11.28
C ASP A 117 12.33 -22.74 12.29
N LEU A 118 13.14 -21.72 12.01
CA LEU A 118 14.24 -21.29 12.89
C LEU A 118 13.78 -20.49 14.10
N SER A 119 12.76 -19.65 13.94
CA SER A 119 12.28 -18.76 15.01
C SER A 119 11.21 -19.40 15.89
N GLY A 120 10.51 -20.42 15.39
CA GLY A 120 9.33 -20.98 16.04
C GLY A 120 8.13 -20.03 16.07
N VAL A 121 8.20 -18.85 15.44
CA VAL A 121 7.09 -17.89 15.42
C VAL A 121 6.26 -18.00 14.15
N ARG A 122 4.95 -17.73 14.26
CA ARG A 122 4.10 -17.58 13.07
C ARG A 122 4.70 -16.51 12.16
N THR A 123 4.91 -16.87 10.91
CA THR A 123 5.45 -15.98 9.88
C THR A 123 4.53 -15.98 8.68
N GLY A 124 4.12 -14.81 8.23
CA GLY A 124 3.34 -14.63 6.99
C GLY A 124 4.19 -14.08 5.85
N GLU A 125 3.69 -14.18 4.63
CA GLU A 125 4.34 -13.61 3.45
C GLU A 125 3.35 -12.84 2.58
N LEU A 126 3.77 -11.65 2.15
CA LEU A 126 3.04 -10.77 1.24
C LEU A 126 3.94 -10.42 0.04
N ASP A 127 3.35 -10.16 -1.12
CA ASP A 127 4.01 -9.55 -2.28
C ASP A 127 3.40 -8.15 -2.49
N LEU A 128 4.24 -7.14 -2.71
CA LEU A 128 3.83 -5.77 -3.03
C LEU A 128 4.53 -5.27 -4.29
N ALA A 129 3.76 -4.74 -5.24
CA ALA A 129 4.23 -4.19 -6.50
C ALA A 129 4.40 -2.66 -6.43
N PHE A 130 5.52 -2.16 -5.91
CA PHE A 130 5.66 -0.75 -5.52
C PHE A 130 5.60 0.27 -6.67
N GLU A 131 6.03 -0.09 -7.89
CA GLU A 131 5.89 0.80 -9.05
C GLU A 131 4.45 0.80 -9.54
N ALA A 132 3.81 -0.38 -9.58
CA ALA A 132 2.38 -0.47 -9.91
C ALA A 132 1.50 0.28 -8.89
N ILE A 133 1.85 0.24 -7.60
CA ILE A 133 1.17 0.99 -6.53
C ILE A 133 1.38 2.50 -6.69
N ARG A 134 2.56 2.95 -7.12
CA ARG A 134 2.83 4.37 -7.38
C ARG A 134 1.94 4.91 -8.50
N GLU A 135 1.68 4.09 -9.50
CA GLU A 135 0.88 4.42 -10.69
C GLU A 135 -0.61 4.15 -10.47
N TRP A 136 -0.97 3.52 -9.34
CA TRP A 136 -2.34 3.22 -9.01
C TRP A 136 -3.10 4.46 -8.53
N GLU A 137 -4.25 4.68 -9.15
CA GLU A 137 -5.22 5.68 -8.72
C GLU A 137 -6.46 4.98 -8.16
N PRO A 138 -6.71 5.00 -6.84
CA PRO A 138 -7.87 4.35 -6.25
C PRO A 138 -9.20 4.91 -6.78
N LEU A 139 -9.23 6.16 -7.26
CA LEU A 139 -10.38 6.82 -7.87
C LEU A 139 -9.90 7.82 -8.95
N PRO A 140 -10.20 7.61 -10.26
CA PRO A 140 -9.73 8.52 -11.32
C PRO A 140 -10.29 9.95 -11.22
N LEU A 141 -11.32 10.19 -10.40
CA LEU A 141 -11.89 11.52 -10.15
C LEU A 141 -11.17 12.31 -9.05
N SER A 142 -10.24 11.72 -8.29
CA SER A 142 -9.60 12.41 -7.15
C SER A 142 -8.59 13.48 -7.55
N ASN A 143 -7.93 13.34 -8.71
CA ASN A 143 -6.97 14.35 -9.18
C ASN A 143 -7.67 15.66 -9.60
N LEU A 144 -8.95 15.60 -9.99
CA LEU A 144 -9.75 16.79 -10.32
C LEU A 144 -10.26 17.54 -9.06
N ALA A 145 -10.00 16.99 -7.87
CA ALA A 145 -10.42 17.56 -6.59
C ALA A 145 -9.24 17.94 -5.68
N LEU A 146 -8.00 17.81 -6.15
CA LEU A 146 -6.84 18.33 -5.42
C LEU A 146 -6.70 19.83 -5.71
N PRO A 147 -6.48 20.66 -4.67
CA PRO A 147 -6.18 22.08 -4.89
C PRO A 147 -4.89 22.21 -5.73
N PRO A 148 -4.72 23.27 -6.53
CA PRO A 148 -3.48 23.50 -7.30
C PRO A 148 -2.20 23.40 -6.44
N GLU A 149 -2.31 23.81 -5.17
CA GLU A 149 -1.27 23.77 -4.15
C GLU A 149 -0.87 22.35 -3.72
N ALA A 150 -1.70 21.34 -4.01
CA ALA A 150 -1.41 19.94 -3.79
C ALA A 150 -0.63 19.27 -4.95
N GLY A 151 -0.27 20.01 -6.02
CA GLY A 151 0.60 19.53 -7.09
C GLY A 151 2.08 19.38 -6.71
N THR A 152 2.40 19.32 -5.42
CA THR A 152 3.77 19.35 -4.91
C THR A 152 4.42 17.96 -4.88
N LYS A 153 5.76 17.93 -4.90
CA LYS A 153 6.53 16.70 -4.67
C LYS A 153 6.20 16.06 -3.31
N GLU A 154 5.87 16.87 -2.31
CA GLU A 154 5.46 16.44 -0.98
C GLU A 154 4.15 15.62 -1.06
N MET A 155 3.12 16.15 -1.72
CA MET A 155 1.86 15.43 -1.91
C MET A 155 2.04 14.13 -2.68
N SER A 156 2.79 14.13 -3.78
CA SER A 156 3.06 12.92 -4.55
C SER A 156 3.81 11.86 -3.73
N SER A 157 4.76 12.30 -2.90
CA SER A 157 5.47 11.43 -1.96
C SER A 157 4.52 10.82 -0.93
N PHE A 158 3.70 11.65 -0.30
CA PHE A 158 2.74 11.20 0.71
C PHE A 158 1.70 10.24 0.12
N ARG A 159 1.13 10.56 -1.04
CA ARG A 159 0.18 9.69 -1.74
C ARG A 159 0.75 8.32 -2.03
N TRP A 160 2.01 8.25 -2.47
CA TRP A 160 2.68 6.98 -2.75
C TRP A 160 2.89 6.17 -1.47
N GLN A 161 3.39 6.81 -0.41
CA GLN A 161 3.57 6.13 0.88
C GLN A 161 2.24 5.65 1.48
N LEU A 162 1.20 6.48 1.42
CA LEU A 162 -0.14 6.12 1.88
C LEU A 162 -0.73 4.98 1.04
N ALA A 163 -0.47 4.95 -0.27
CA ALA A 163 -0.90 3.85 -1.14
C ALA A 163 -0.18 2.54 -0.78
N LEU A 164 1.15 2.59 -0.54
CA LEU A 164 1.91 1.43 -0.08
C LEU A 164 1.37 0.90 1.25
N LEU A 165 1.09 1.79 2.20
CA LEU A 165 0.49 1.43 3.49
C LEU A 165 -0.90 0.81 3.33
N ALA A 166 -1.77 1.41 2.51
CA ALA A 166 -3.13 0.92 2.29
C ALA A 166 -3.15 -0.47 1.64
N VAL A 167 -2.28 -0.72 0.64
CA VAL A 167 -2.15 -2.04 0.01
C VAL A 167 -1.53 -3.04 0.99
N PHE A 168 -0.50 -2.66 1.75
CA PHE A 168 0.04 -3.52 2.79
C PHE A 168 -1.02 -3.96 3.81
N LEU A 169 -1.83 -3.02 4.32
CA LEU A 169 -2.90 -3.33 5.27
C LEU A 169 -4.01 -4.17 4.65
N HIS A 170 -4.30 -3.99 3.36
CA HIS A 170 -5.23 -4.82 2.60
C HIS A 170 -4.72 -6.27 2.51
N GLU A 171 -3.46 -6.48 2.13
CA GLU A 171 -2.91 -7.84 2.03
C GLU A 171 -2.74 -8.50 3.41
N LEU A 172 -2.39 -7.70 4.42
CA LEU A 172 -2.33 -8.17 5.80
C LEU A 172 -3.71 -8.60 6.31
N HIS A 173 -4.79 -7.93 5.88
CA HIS A 173 -6.15 -8.36 6.18
C HIS A 173 -6.40 -9.75 5.61
N HIS A 174 -6.16 -9.97 4.31
CA HIS A 174 -6.37 -11.29 3.71
C HIS A 174 -5.49 -12.38 4.33
N LEU A 175 -4.29 -12.04 4.79
CA LEU A 175 -3.44 -12.95 5.54
C LEU A 175 -4.05 -13.40 6.87
N VAL A 176 -4.84 -12.54 7.52
CA VAL A 176 -5.47 -12.80 8.84
C VAL A 176 -6.86 -13.41 8.71
N SER A 177 -7.65 -12.96 7.75
CA SER A 177 -9.05 -13.36 7.52
C SER A 177 -9.24 -13.71 6.03
N PRO A 178 -8.67 -14.85 5.57
CA PRO A 178 -8.72 -15.26 4.17
C PRO A 178 -10.14 -15.52 3.65
N GLU A 179 -11.09 -15.78 4.54
CA GLU A 179 -12.51 -15.99 4.25
C GLU A 179 -13.28 -14.71 3.95
N GLU A 180 -12.76 -13.52 4.32
CA GLU A 180 -13.46 -12.26 4.08
C GLU A 180 -13.42 -11.94 2.57
N PRO A 181 -14.58 -11.63 1.96
CA PRO A 181 -14.65 -11.47 0.51
C PRO A 181 -13.90 -10.21 0.06
N GLU A 182 -13.17 -10.34 -1.05
CA GLU A 182 -12.37 -9.28 -1.67
C GLU A 182 -13.09 -7.90 -1.74
N PRO A 183 -14.37 -7.78 -2.15
CA PRO A 183 -15.05 -6.48 -2.17
C PRO A 183 -15.13 -5.78 -0.80
N ALA A 184 -15.29 -6.55 0.30
CA ALA A 184 -15.36 -5.99 1.65
C ALA A 184 -14.00 -5.46 2.10
N VAL A 185 -12.94 -6.25 1.90
CA VAL A 185 -11.57 -5.86 2.26
C VAL A 185 -11.09 -4.68 1.41
N ARG A 186 -11.40 -4.69 0.11
CA ARG A 186 -11.14 -3.58 -0.81
C ARG A 186 -11.90 -2.31 -0.41
N GLY A 187 -13.18 -2.42 -0.04
CA GLY A 187 -13.95 -1.27 0.44
C GLY A 187 -13.33 -0.65 1.70
N ARG A 188 -12.84 -1.48 2.62
CA ARG A 188 -12.15 -1.03 3.84
C ARG A 188 -10.84 -0.31 3.52
N SER A 189 -9.98 -0.88 2.68
CA SER A 189 -8.68 -0.26 2.34
C SER A 189 -8.84 1.01 1.50
N GLN A 190 -9.80 1.05 0.58
CA GLN A 190 -10.13 2.27 -0.18
C GLN A 190 -10.67 3.37 0.73
N LYS A 191 -11.56 3.02 1.67
CA LYS A 191 -12.08 4.00 2.64
C LYS A 191 -10.97 4.51 3.57
N PHE A 192 -10.07 3.65 4.02
CA PHE A 192 -8.89 4.07 4.78
C PHE A 192 -8.04 5.06 3.99
N TYR A 193 -7.68 4.72 2.74
CA TYR A 193 -6.86 5.58 1.88
C TYR A 193 -7.52 6.95 1.66
N THR A 194 -8.80 6.96 1.28
CA THR A 194 -9.54 8.20 0.97
C THR A 194 -9.71 9.08 2.19
N ASP A 195 -10.15 8.54 3.32
CA ASP A 195 -10.32 9.31 4.55
C ASP A 195 -8.96 9.85 5.05
N ALA A 196 -7.88 9.06 4.99
CA ALA A 196 -6.55 9.46 5.44
C ALA A 196 -5.92 10.54 4.54
N LEU A 197 -6.09 10.40 3.21
CA LEU A 197 -5.65 11.41 2.25
C LEU A 197 -6.42 12.72 2.44
N SER A 198 -7.74 12.63 2.66
CA SER A 198 -8.58 13.80 2.94
C SER A 198 -8.13 14.54 4.19
N HIS A 199 -7.83 13.80 5.26
CA HIS A 199 -7.31 14.37 6.48
C HIS A 199 -5.97 15.08 6.26
N PHE A 200 -5.03 14.45 5.56
CA PHE A 200 -3.75 15.09 5.24
C PHE A 200 -3.91 16.37 4.42
N VAL A 201 -4.78 16.34 3.40
CA VAL A 201 -5.06 17.53 2.57
C VAL A 201 -5.64 18.66 3.41
N PHE A 202 -6.59 18.34 4.29
CA PHE A 202 -7.19 19.32 5.19
C PHE A 202 -6.18 19.93 6.16
N GLU A 203 -5.40 19.10 6.87
CA GLU A 203 -4.39 19.57 7.82
C GLU A 203 -3.30 20.41 7.16
N ARG A 204 -2.86 20.02 5.96
CA ARG A 204 -1.72 20.64 5.29
C ARG A 204 -2.09 21.88 4.48
N PHE A 205 -3.28 21.89 3.88
CA PHE A 205 -3.69 22.93 2.92
C PHE A 205 -4.99 23.64 3.30
N GLY A 206 -5.69 23.22 4.36
CA GLY A 206 -6.94 23.85 4.84
C GLY A 206 -8.12 23.66 3.88
N VAL A 207 -8.07 22.67 2.99
CA VAL A 207 -9.08 22.42 1.96
C VAL A 207 -9.64 21.01 2.05
N GLU A 208 -10.91 20.85 1.68
CA GLU A 208 -11.55 19.55 1.58
C GLU A 208 -11.08 18.80 0.33
N PHE A 209 -10.91 17.49 0.47
CA PHE A 209 -10.59 16.57 -0.62
C PHE A 209 -11.88 15.96 -1.18
N GLY A 210 -12.11 16.10 -2.49
CA GLY A 210 -13.36 15.68 -3.14
C GLY A 210 -14.16 16.86 -3.67
N LEU A 211 -15.12 16.59 -4.56
CA LEU A 211 -15.82 17.57 -5.40
C LEU A 211 -16.15 18.89 -4.71
N ARG A 212 -15.63 20.01 -5.25
CA ARG A 212 -16.24 21.34 -5.12
C ARG A 212 -17.73 21.22 -5.50
N GLN A 213 -18.63 21.29 -4.52
CA GLN A 213 -19.93 21.87 -4.80
C GLN A 213 -19.75 23.39 -4.84
N GLY A 214 -20.03 23.98 -6.00
CA GLY A 214 -19.94 25.42 -6.19
C GLY A 214 -20.85 26.19 -5.22
N THR A 215 -20.39 27.40 -4.93
CA THR A 215 -21.09 28.56 -4.36
C THR A 215 -21.49 28.52 -2.88
N GLY A 216 -20.54 28.94 -2.04
CA GLY A 216 -20.82 29.48 -0.71
C GLY A 216 -19.71 30.48 -0.35
N THR A 217 -20.04 31.75 -0.33
CA THR A 217 -19.18 32.87 0.06
C THR A 217 -18.49 32.57 1.39
N LEU A 218 -17.16 32.63 1.45
CA LEU A 218 -16.42 32.58 2.71
C LEU A 218 -16.87 33.75 3.61
N PRO A 219 -17.26 33.53 4.87
CA PRO A 219 -17.41 34.63 5.81
C PRO A 219 -16.02 35.22 6.13
N PRO A 220 -15.93 36.54 6.41
CA PRO A 220 -14.65 37.18 6.67
C PRO A 220 -14.00 36.61 7.93
N VAL A 221 -12.71 36.29 7.80
CA VAL A 221 -11.83 35.96 8.91
C VAL A 221 -11.80 37.15 9.86
N VAL A 222 -12.40 36.99 11.03
CA VAL A 222 -12.22 37.93 12.15
C VAL A 222 -10.81 37.73 12.68
N GLN A 223 -9.91 38.64 12.36
CA GLN A 223 -8.64 38.78 13.06
C GLN A 223 -8.94 39.33 14.46
N ASN A 224 -8.87 38.48 15.48
CA ASN A 224 -8.81 38.96 16.85
C ASN A 224 -7.39 39.47 17.11
N ARG A 225 -7.31 40.78 17.41
CA ARG A 225 -6.20 41.43 18.09
C ARG A 225 -6.16 41.01 19.56
#